data_AF-A0A1I7SHY8-F1
#
_entry.id   AF-A0A1I7SHY8-F1
#
_cell.length_a   1.000
_cell.length_b   1.000
_cell.length_c   1.000
_cell.angle_alpha   90.00
_cell.angle_beta   90.00
_cell.angle_gamma   90.00
#
_symmetry.space_group_name_H-M   'P 1'
#
loop_
_entity.id
_entity.type
_entity.pdbx_description
1 polymer ?
#
loop_
_entity_poly.entity_id
_entity_poly.type
_entity_poly.pdbx_seq_one_letter_code
_entity_poly.pdbx_strand_id
1 'polypeptide(L)'
;MVDSLKIALDNQRRWVYPGGILSGTVIIQVSEPVKARAVEIRFEGKASCGWTEYEYRPSVYYDGRYRSRHRWVNYDAEIVYANHEQVVWGPPSGQGVLQPGTHQCRFQFQVPQNAGPTFEGRHGHIRYHLKAKIDRPWRVDDTCFLPLTVMPYFDLNALPYAGHPLLREIHRDLRCCCLSYGRMLVRLFVNKSGFVPGEAIPIRMEIENSSDKGTHNFQATVKKIGHEECCRRHQAITKYSSTKKWIGGKWIGLLVPLHMLLIPNGPL
;
A
#
# COMPACT_ATOMS: atom_id res chain seq x y z
N MET A 1 9.49 -14.73 -34.84
CA MET A 1 9.85 -14.41 -33.44
C MET A 1 8.76 -13.54 -32.81
N VAL A 2 8.62 -13.50 -31.47
CA VAL A 2 7.76 -12.49 -30.81
C VAL A 2 8.61 -11.24 -30.58
N ASP A 3 8.25 -10.14 -31.25
CA ASP A 3 9.00 -8.89 -31.18
C ASP A 3 8.47 -7.99 -30.06
N SER A 4 7.15 -8.06 -29.79
CA SER A 4 6.51 -7.23 -28.77
C SER A 4 5.26 -7.87 -28.19
N LEU A 5 5.07 -7.72 -26.88
CA LEU A 5 3.86 -8.06 -26.15
C LEU A 5 3.51 -6.89 -25.21
N LYS A 6 2.34 -6.29 -25.40
CA LYS A 6 1.90 -5.09 -24.66
C LYS A 6 0.44 -5.19 -24.24
N ILE A 7 0.11 -4.54 -23.13
CA ILE A 7 -1.26 -4.35 -22.67
C ILE A 7 -1.60 -2.86 -22.81
N ALA A 8 -2.67 -2.55 -23.53
CA ALA A 8 -3.20 -1.19 -23.68
C ALA A 8 -4.60 -1.12 -23.07
N LEU A 9 -4.82 -0.18 -22.14
CA LEU A 9 -6.13 0.08 -21.53
C LEU A 9 -6.92 1.07 -22.38
N ASP A 10 -8.23 0.86 -22.51
CA ASP A 10 -9.09 1.71 -23.35
C ASP A 10 -9.13 3.16 -22.88
N ASN A 11 -9.18 3.38 -21.57
CA ASN A 11 -9.23 4.72 -20.97
C ASN A 11 -7.85 5.35 -20.74
N GLN A 12 -6.76 4.64 -21.09
CA GLN A 12 -5.35 5.01 -20.85
C GLN A 12 -4.98 5.33 -19.38
N ARG A 13 -5.91 5.16 -18.44
CA ARG A 13 -5.71 5.42 -17.00
C ARG A 13 -5.23 4.14 -16.35
N ARG A 14 -4.15 4.23 -15.57
CA ARG A 14 -3.64 3.10 -14.77
C ARG A 14 -4.31 2.96 -13.41
N TRP A 15 -5.50 3.55 -13.25
CA TRP A 15 -6.24 3.49 -12.00
C TRP A 15 -7.71 3.19 -12.24
N VAL A 16 -8.35 2.56 -11.25
CA VAL A 16 -9.73 2.07 -11.33
C VAL A 16 -10.39 2.07 -9.94
N TYR A 17 -11.71 2.22 -9.91
CA TYR A 17 -12.49 2.09 -8.67
C TYR A 17 -12.85 0.61 -8.41
N PRO A 18 -13.03 0.19 -7.15
CA PRO A 18 -13.73 -1.06 -6.84
C PRO A 18 -15.09 -1.12 -7.55
N GLY A 19 -15.45 -2.28 -8.09
CA GLY A 19 -16.66 -2.44 -8.92
C GLY A 19 -16.53 -1.93 -10.36
N GLY A 20 -15.49 -1.14 -10.67
CA GLY A 20 -15.22 -0.60 -12.00
C GLY A 20 -14.82 -1.67 -13.02
N ILE A 21 -14.85 -1.30 -14.31
CA ILE A 21 -14.49 -2.18 -15.42
C ILE A 21 -13.07 -1.85 -15.88
N LEU A 22 -12.24 -2.89 -15.99
CA LEU A 22 -10.95 -2.86 -16.66
C LEU A 22 -11.09 -3.48 -18.04
N SER A 23 -11.07 -2.66 -19.09
CA SER A 23 -11.11 -3.12 -20.48
C SER A 23 -9.91 -2.62 -21.27
N GLY A 24 -9.52 -3.39 -22.28
CA GLY A 24 -8.39 -3.05 -23.12
C GLY A 24 -8.08 -4.08 -24.18
N THR A 25 -6.86 -4.01 -24.68
CA THR A 25 -6.35 -4.87 -25.75
C THR A 25 -4.95 -5.38 -25.43
N VAL A 26 -4.72 -6.68 -25.59
CA VAL A 26 -3.39 -7.28 -25.67
C VAL A 26 -2.91 -7.14 -27.11
N ILE A 27 -1.78 -6.47 -27.30
CA ILE A 27 -1.17 -6.21 -28.61
C ILE A 27 0.08 -7.08 -28.72
N ILE A 28 0.11 -7.92 -29.75
CA ILE A 28 1.19 -8.88 -30.00
C ILE A 28 1.78 -8.59 -31.38
N GLN A 29 3.09 -8.40 -31.46
CA GLN A 29 3.80 -8.24 -32.72
C GLN A 29 4.73 -9.43 -32.94
N VAL A 30 4.58 -10.05 -34.10
CA VAL A 30 5.26 -11.29 -34.46
C VAL A 30 5.88 -11.13 -35.85
N SER A 31 7.18 -11.32 -35.97
CA SER A 31 7.94 -11.23 -37.23
C SER A 31 7.99 -12.55 -38.02
N GLU A 32 7.81 -13.68 -37.33
CA GLU A 32 7.84 -15.02 -37.94
C GLU A 32 6.87 -15.93 -37.19
N PRO A 33 6.32 -17.00 -37.80
CA PRO A 33 5.31 -17.85 -37.17
C PRO A 33 5.72 -18.36 -35.78
N VAL A 34 4.89 -18.11 -34.77
CA VAL A 34 5.14 -18.53 -33.38
C VAL A 34 4.13 -19.59 -32.98
N LYS A 35 4.62 -20.79 -32.63
CA LYS A 35 3.78 -21.84 -32.04
C LYS A 35 3.34 -21.39 -30.64
N ALA A 36 2.04 -21.43 -30.38
CA ALA A 36 1.46 -21.08 -29.08
C ALA A 36 0.24 -21.96 -28.78
N ARG A 37 0.02 -22.22 -27.49
CA ARG A 37 -1.17 -22.92 -26.99
C ARG A 37 -2.31 -21.95 -26.72
N ALA A 38 -2.01 -20.81 -26.12
CA ALA A 38 -2.95 -19.75 -25.84
C ALA A 38 -2.23 -18.41 -25.63
N VAL A 39 -2.97 -17.32 -25.78
CA VAL A 39 -2.64 -16.02 -25.19
C VAL A 39 -3.65 -15.77 -24.10
N GLU A 40 -3.14 -15.57 -22.90
CA GLU A 40 -3.92 -15.38 -21.68
C GLU A 40 -3.65 -13.99 -21.13
N ILE A 41 -4.67 -13.39 -20.54
CA ILE A 41 -4.51 -12.23 -19.67
C ILE A 41 -5.14 -12.52 -18.32
N ARG A 42 -4.44 -12.14 -17.25
CA ARG A 42 -4.89 -12.28 -15.88
C ARG A 42 -4.98 -10.93 -15.21
N PHE A 43 -6.03 -10.73 -14.42
CA PHE A 43 -6.13 -9.64 -13.47
C PHE A 43 -5.91 -10.20 -12.07
N GLU A 44 -4.80 -9.80 -11.45
CA GLU A 44 -4.38 -10.24 -10.12
C GLU A 44 -4.37 -9.05 -9.16
N GLY A 45 -4.95 -9.26 -7.97
CA GLY A 45 -5.02 -8.28 -6.91
C GLY A 45 -4.84 -8.94 -5.56
N LYS A 46 -3.77 -8.59 -4.83
CA LYS A 46 -3.43 -9.24 -3.56
C LYS A 46 -2.93 -8.25 -2.52
N ALA A 47 -3.34 -8.46 -1.27
CA ALA A 47 -2.68 -7.91 -0.10
C ALA A 47 -1.74 -8.96 0.48
N SER A 48 -0.53 -8.56 0.82
CA SER A 48 0.43 -9.41 1.53
C SER A 48 1.08 -8.61 2.64
N CYS A 49 1.11 -9.14 3.85
CA CYS A 49 1.85 -8.58 4.97
C CYS A 49 2.73 -9.65 5.61
N GLY A 50 3.84 -9.23 6.21
CA GLY A 50 4.66 -10.11 7.02
C GLY A 50 5.85 -9.41 7.68
N TRP A 51 6.28 -9.97 8.80
CA TRP A 51 7.47 -9.54 9.52
C TRP A 51 8.01 -10.65 10.42
N THR A 52 9.23 -10.46 10.90
CA THR A 52 9.86 -11.35 11.86
C THR A 52 10.09 -10.60 13.17
N GLU A 53 9.77 -11.24 14.29
CA GLU A 53 10.03 -10.74 15.64
C GLU A 53 10.82 -11.74 16.47
N TYR A 54 11.56 -11.21 17.43
CA TYR A 54 12.29 -11.99 18.42
C TYR A 54 11.42 -12.14 19.66
N GLU A 55 10.97 -13.36 19.96
CA GLU A 55 10.09 -13.62 21.10
C GLU A 55 10.90 -14.18 22.29
N TYR A 56 10.72 -13.57 23.46
CA TYR A 56 11.18 -14.12 24.73
C TYR A 56 10.06 -14.94 25.36
N ARG A 57 10.26 -16.26 25.49
CA ARG A 57 9.38 -17.11 26.29
C ARG A 57 10.15 -17.70 27.47
N PRO A 58 9.80 -17.35 28.72
CA PRO A 58 10.31 -18.07 29.87
C PRO A 58 9.75 -19.50 29.85
N SER A 59 10.63 -20.49 29.86
CA SER A 59 10.28 -21.91 29.95
C SER A 59 10.58 -22.38 31.37
N VAL A 60 9.54 -22.70 32.14
CA VAL A 60 9.67 -23.30 33.47
C VAL A 60 9.56 -24.81 33.32
N TYR A 61 10.62 -25.54 33.68
CA TYR A 61 10.57 -26.99 33.82
C TYR A 61 10.20 -27.37 35.25
N TYR A 62 9.66 -28.57 35.44
CA TYR A 62 9.31 -29.15 36.74
C TYR A 62 10.50 -29.25 37.72
N ASP A 63 11.75 -29.10 37.26
CA ASP A 63 12.97 -29.17 38.09
C ASP A 63 13.41 -27.80 38.66
N GLY A 64 12.64 -26.73 38.44
CA GLY A 64 12.95 -25.38 38.93
C GLY A 64 14.08 -24.66 38.19
N ARG A 65 14.66 -25.25 37.14
CA ARG A 65 15.71 -24.60 36.33
C ARG A 65 15.08 -23.70 35.27
N TYR A 66 15.37 -22.40 35.35
CA TYR A 66 15.04 -21.44 34.30
C TYR A 66 15.94 -21.71 33.09
N ARG A 67 15.35 -22.06 31.95
CA ARG A 67 16.02 -21.94 30.64
C ARG A 67 15.24 -20.99 29.76
N SER A 68 15.91 -19.95 29.29
CA SER A 68 15.35 -19.05 28.28
C SER A 68 15.37 -19.75 26.93
N ARG A 69 14.24 -19.73 26.21
CA ARG A 69 14.20 -20.18 24.81
C ARG A 69 14.03 -18.96 23.92
N HIS A 70 15.00 -18.75 23.06
CA HIS A 70 15.00 -17.67 22.09
C HIS A 70 14.57 -18.22 20.74
N ARG A 71 13.60 -17.57 20.10
CA ARG A 71 13.18 -17.98 18.76
C ARG A 71 12.75 -16.78 17.94
N TRP A 72 13.20 -16.76 16.70
CA TRP A 72 12.65 -15.91 15.65
C TRP A 72 11.28 -16.43 15.21
N VAL A 73 10.31 -15.54 15.24
CA VAL A 73 8.93 -15.81 14.88
C VAL A 73 8.58 -15.04 13.62
N ASN A 74 8.10 -15.75 12.61
CA ASN A 74 7.56 -15.14 11.40
C ASN A 74 6.04 -14.97 11.52
N TYR A 75 5.58 -13.82 11.04
CA TYR A 75 4.19 -13.47 10.84
C TYR A 75 3.99 -13.22 9.35
N ASP A 76 2.92 -13.76 8.78
CA ASP A 76 2.55 -13.58 7.39
C ASP A 76 1.02 -13.65 7.26
N ALA A 77 0.47 -12.87 6.34
CA ALA A 77 -0.91 -13.00 5.90
C ALA A 77 -1.04 -12.56 4.44
N GLU A 78 -1.95 -13.23 3.72
CA GLU A 78 -2.30 -12.91 2.34
C GLU A 78 -3.82 -12.83 2.20
N ILE A 79 -4.30 -11.82 1.47
CA ILE A 79 -5.70 -11.71 1.03
C ILE A 79 -5.69 -11.56 -0.49
N VAL A 80 -6.39 -12.46 -1.18
CA VAL A 80 -6.57 -12.37 -2.62
C VAL A 80 -7.87 -11.62 -2.89
N TYR A 81 -7.78 -10.44 -3.48
CA TYR A 81 -8.94 -9.68 -3.94
C TYR A 81 -9.40 -10.15 -5.31
N ALA A 82 -8.46 -10.37 -6.23
CA ALA A 82 -8.75 -10.75 -7.61
C ALA A 82 -7.73 -11.79 -8.12
N ASN A 83 -8.25 -12.78 -8.85
CA ASN A 83 -7.45 -13.73 -9.62
C ASN A 83 -8.32 -14.21 -10.78
N HIS A 84 -8.59 -13.31 -11.72
CA HIS A 84 -9.41 -13.59 -12.90
C HIS A 84 -8.51 -13.81 -14.11
N GLU A 85 -8.88 -14.76 -14.96
CA GLU A 85 -8.14 -15.12 -16.16
C GLU A 85 -9.08 -15.14 -17.36
N GLN A 86 -8.58 -14.68 -18.50
CA GLN A 86 -9.26 -14.72 -19.78
C GLN A 86 -8.30 -15.19 -20.86
N VAL A 87 -8.68 -16.22 -21.61
CA VAL A 87 -8.00 -16.61 -22.85
C VAL A 87 -8.47 -15.65 -23.94
N VAL A 88 -7.56 -14.85 -24.48
CA VAL A 88 -7.86 -13.82 -25.49
C VAL A 88 -7.52 -14.26 -26.92
N TRP A 89 -6.70 -15.31 -27.04
CA TRP A 89 -6.47 -16.03 -28.29
C TRP A 89 -6.14 -17.49 -27.97
N GLY A 90 -6.69 -18.41 -28.75
CA GLY A 90 -6.41 -19.84 -28.61
C GLY A 90 -6.94 -20.59 -29.83
N PRO A 91 -6.16 -21.51 -30.42
CA PRO A 91 -6.61 -22.36 -31.51
C PRO A 91 -7.55 -23.46 -30.97
N PRO A 92 -8.61 -23.85 -31.72
CA PRO A 92 -9.55 -24.89 -31.27
C PRO A 92 -8.90 -26.24 -30.95
N SER A 93 -7.79 -26.56 -31.62
CA SER A 93 -7.00 -27.77 -31.44
C SER A 93 -6.10 -27.78 -30.19
N GLY A 94 -6.06 -26.69 -29.41
CA GLY A 94 -5.20 -26.55 -28.22
C GLY A 94 -3.72 -26.27 -28.52
N GLN A 95 -3.31 -26.34 -29.79
CA GLN A 95 -2.02 -25.87 -30.27
C GLN A 95 -2.16 -25.29 -31.67
N GLY A 96 -1.51 -24.16 -31.91
CA GLY A 96 -1.61 -23.45 -33.17
C GLY A 96 -0.46 -22.48 -33.36
N VAL A 97 -0.59 -21.61 -34.36
CA VAL A 97 0.49 -20.75 -34.81
C VAL A 97 -0.03 -19.32 -34.91
N LEU A 98 0.59 -18.41 -34.16
CA LEU A 98 0.47 -16.98 -34.38
C LEU A 98 1.25 -16.63 -35.64
N GLN A 99 0.52 -16.26 -36.69
CA GLN A 99 1.12 -15.86 -37.96
C GLN A 99 1.87 -14.52 -37.83
N PRO A 100 2.83 -14.22 -38.71
CA PRO A 100 3.49 -12.91 -38.73
C PRO A 100 2.47 -11.78 -38.86
N GLY A 101 2.70 -10.69 -38.14
CA GLY A 101 1.82 -9.52 -38.12
C GLY A 101 1.54 -8.97 -36.72
N THR A 102 0.57 -8.06 -36.66
CA THR A 102 0.08 -7.49 -35.39
C THR A 102 -1.27 -8.09 -35.04
N HIS A 103 -1.35 -8.75 -33.89
CA HIS A 103 -2.58 -9.33 -33.34
C HIS A 103 -3.10 -8.46 -32.20
N GLN A 104 -4.40 -8.21 -32.19
CA GLN A 104 -5.06 -7.40 -31.18
C GLN A 104 -6.20 -8.21 -30.55
N CYS A 105 -6.05 -8.52 -29.27
CA CYS A 105 -7.00 -9.37 -28.56
C CYS A 105 -7.63 -8.59 -27.40
N ARG A 106 -8.95 -8.41 -27.46
CA ARG A 106 -9.71 -7.65 -26.44
C ARG A 106 -9.83 -8.42 -25.14
N PHE A 107 -9.85 -7.70 -24.03
CA PHE A 107 -10.13 -8.26 -22.71
C PHE A 107 -11.04 -7.33 -21.90
N GLN A 108 -11.73 -7.92 -20.93
CA GLN A 108 -12.52 -7.16 -19.96
C GLN A 108 -12.62 -7.91 -18.64
N PHE A 109 -12.35 -7.19 -17.55
CA PHE A 109 -12.53 -7.68 -16.18
C PHE A 109 -13.36 -6.68 -15.37
N GLN A 110 -14.12 -7.20 -14.41
CA GLN A 110 -14.73 -6.37 -13.37
C GLN A 110 -13.84 -6.41 -12.13
N VAL A 111 -13.53 -5.23 -11.57
CA VAL A 111 -12.82 -5.14 -10.31
C VAL A 111 -13.78 -5.51 -9.18
N PRO A 112 -13.40 -6.41 -8.26
CA PRO A 112 -14.23 -6.75 -7.11
C PRO A 112 -14.65 -5.51 -6.31
N GLN A 113 -15.89 -5.48 -5.80
CA GLN A 113 -16.40 -4.34 -5.02
C GLN A 113 -15.68 -4.20 -3.67
N ASN A 114 -15.21 -5.30 -3.10
CA ASN A 114 -14.45 -5.34 -1.85
C ASN A 114 -12.93 -5.15 -2.06
N ALA A 115 -12.49 -4.77 -3.26
CA ALA A 115 -11.07 -4.54 -3.52
C ALA A 115 -10.54 -3.40 -2.63
N GLY A 116 -9.49 -3.70 -1.87
CA GLY A 116 -8.80 -2.71 -1.05
C GLY A 116 -8.08 -1.63 -1.87
N PRO A 117 -7.82 -0.45 -1.28
CA PRO A 117 -6.99 0.56 -1.92
C PRO A 117 -5.57 0.04 -2.14
N THR A 118 -4.97 0.36 -3.27
CA THR A 118 -3.54 0.07 -3.51
C THR A 118 -2.70 0.74 -2.44
N PHE A 119 -1.79 -0.04 -1.86
CA PHE A 119 -1.05 0.37 -0.66
C PHE A 119 0.37 -0.19 -0.69
N GLU A 120 1.31 0.64 -0.23
CA GLU A 120 2.69 0.25 0.02
C GLU A 120 3.04 0.71 1.44
N GLY A 121 3.46 -0.23 2.28
CA GLY A 121 3.85 -0.04 3.66
C GLY A 121 5.17 -0.73 3.98
N ARG A 122 5.62 -0.60 5.22
CA ARG A 122 6.89 -1.22 5.65
C ARG A 122 6.77 -2.74 5.78
N HIS A 123 5.61 -3.19 6.23
CA HIS A 123 5.36 -4.58 6.61
C HIS A 123 4.38 -5.28 5.68
N GLY A 124 3.90 -4.60 4.64
CA GLY A 124 2.96 -5.18 3.69
C GLY A 124 2.61 -4.23 2.56
N HIS A 125 1.87 -4.76 1.59
CA HIS A 125 1.41 -4.03 0.41
C HIS A 125 0.10 -4.62 -0.10
N ILE A 126 -0.64 -3.81 -0.86
CA ILE A 126 -1.79 -4.24 -1.66
C ILE A 126 -1.49 -3.82 -3.10
N ARG A 127 -1.31 -4.82 -3.99
CA ARG A 127 -0.91 -4.60 -5.38
C ARG A 127 -1.89 -5.23 -6.34
N TYR A 128 -2.16 -4.51 -7.43
CA TYR A 128 -2.99 -4.95 -8.54
C TYR A 128 -2.22 -4.85 -9.84
N HIS A 129 -2.39 -5.83 -10.73
CA HIS A 129 -1.78 -5.77 -12.05
C HIS A 129 -2.54 -6.64 -13.06
N LEU A 130 -2.38 -6.30 -14.34
CA LEU A 130 -2.69 -7.19 -15.45
C LEU A 130 -1.42 -7.91 -15.88
N LYS A 131 -1.52 -9.19 -16.16
CA LYS A 131 -0.43 -10.01 -16.70
C LYS A 131 -0.89 -10.66 -17.99
N ALA A 132 -0.28 -10.32 -19.12
CA ALA A 132 -0.50 -11.04 -20.37
C ALA A 132 0.62 -12.06 -20.56
N LYS A 133 0.27 -13.22 -21.11
CA LYS A 133 1.14 -14.37 -21.29
C LYS A 133 0.87 -15.01 -22.65
N ILE A 134 1.93 -15.32 -23.39
CA ILE A 134 1.86 -16.21 -24.56
C ILE A 134 2.41 -17.57 -24.11
N ASP A 135 1.53 -18.56 -24.01
CA ASP A 135 1.93 -19.93 -23.65
C ASP A 135 2.61 -20.60 -24.85
N ARG A 136 3.92 -20.87 -24.72
CA ARG A 136 4.74 -21.48 -25.77
C ARG A 136 5.10 -22.93 -25.43
N PRO A 137 4.86 -23.88 -26.34
CA PRO A 137 5.31 -25.25 -26.14
C PRO A 137 6.84 -25.31 -26.18
N TRP A 138 7.44 -26.01 -25.22
CA TRP A 138 8.89 -26.28 -25.15
C TRP A 138 9.78 -25.03 -25.07
N ARG A 139 9.22 -23.87 -24.67
CA ARG A 139 9.95 -22.61 -24.49
C ARG A 139 9.37 -21.85 -23.30
N VAL A 140 10.16 -20.97 -22.70
CA VAL A 140 9.66 -20.02 -21.70
C VAL A 140 8.62 -19.11 -22.33
N ASP A 141 7.51 -18.92 -21.60
CA ASP A 141 6.38 -18.10 -22.00
C ASP A 141 6.79 -16.62 -22.07
N ASP A 142 6.35 -15.91 -23.12
CA ASP A 142 6.49 -14.46 -23.13
C ASP A 142 5.46 -13.87 -22.18
N THR A 143 5.88 -12.94 -21.31
CA THR A 143 4.98 -12.29 -20.37
C THR A 143 5.19 -10.79 -20.36
N CYS A 144 4.12 -10.05 -20.08
CA CYS A 144 4.20 -8.63 -19.78
C CYS A 144 3.26 -8.29 -18.64
N PHE A 145 3.63 -7.27 -17.86
CA PHE A 145 2.90 -6.84 -16.68
C PHE A 145 2.52 -5.37 -16.80
N LEU A 146 1.28 -5.04 -16.42
CA LEU A 146 0.80 -3.67 -16.32
C LEU A 146 0.26 -3.43 -14.89
N PRO A 147 1.04 -2.75 -14.03
CA PRO A 147 0.59 -2.38 -12.69
C PRO A 147 -0.62 -1.42 -12.73
N LEU A 148 -1.54 -1.61 -11.79
CA LEU A 148 -2.76 -0.82 -11.64
C LEU A 148 -2.88 -0.24 -10.24
N THR A 149 -3.57 0.89 -10.12
CA THR A 149 -3.93 1.50 -8.84
C THR A 149 -5.44 1.40 -8.63
N VAL A 150 -5.86 0.59 -7.66
CA VAL A 150 -7.23 0.60 -7.16
C VAL A 150 -7.37 1.72 -6.13
N MET A 151 -8.29 2.65 -6.37
CA MET A 151 -8.57 3.75 -5.44
C MET A 151 -10.08 3.78 -5.21
N PRO A 152 -10.58 3.49 -3.99
CA PRO A 152 -12.00 3.65 -3.69
C PRO A 152 -12.41 5.12 -3.80
N TYR A 153 -13.66 5.35 -4.21
CA TYR A 153 -14.24 6.68 -4.15
C TYR A 153 -14.42 7.06 -2.68
N PHE A 154 -13.83 8.19 -2.29
CA PHE A 154 -13.95 8.72 -0.94
C PHE A 154 -14.43 10.16 -1.02
N ASP A 155 -15.70 10.38 -0.70
CA ASP A 155 -16.26 11.72 -0.62
C ASP A 155 -15.89 12.34 0.72
N LEU A 156 -14.99 13.31 0.68
CA LEU A 156 -14.58 14.04 1.87
C LEU A 156 -15.76 14.81 2.49
N ASN A 157 -16.75 15.23 1.69
CA ASN A 157 -17.92 15.97 2.17
C ASN A 157 -18.87 15.10 2.97
N ALA A 158 -18.81 13.77 2.80
CA ALA A 158 -19.58 12.83 3.60
C ALA A 158 -19.08 12.75 5.05
N LEU A 159 -17.88 13.26 5.35
CA LEU A 159 -17.34 13.32 6.70
C LEU A 159 -17.75 14.63 7.40
N PRO A 160 -18.62 14.59 8.42
CA PRO A 160 -19.10 15.82 9.08
C PRO A 160 -17.98 16.60 9.77
N TYR A 161 -16.91 15.92 10.18
CA TYR A 161 -15.77 16.54 10.85
C TYR A 161 -14.70 17.10 9.90
N ALA A 162 -14.72 16.75 8.60
CA ALA A 162 -13.68 17.15 7.66
C ALA A 162 -13.55 18.68 7.55
N GLY A 163 -14.66 19.41 7.65
CA GLY A 163 -14.68 20.87 7.65
C GLY A 163 -14.30 21.52 8.98
N HIS A 164 -14.23 20.78 10.08
CA HIS A 164 -13.94 21.35 11.40
C HIS A 164 -12.46 21.70 11.55
N PRO A 165 -12.14 22.85 12.16
CA PRO A 165 -10.76 23.23 12.46
C PRO A 165 -10.14 22.22 13.42
N LEU A 166 -8.84 22.01 13.26
CA LEU A 166 -8.06 21.10 14.07
C LEU A 166 -7.06 21.89 14.93
N LEU A 167 -7.16 21.72 16.25
CA LEU A 167 -6.16 22.16 17.22
C LEU A 167 -5.43 20.93 17.77
N ARG A 168 -4.11 20.95 17.71
CA ARG A 168 -3.25 19.94 18.33
C ARG A 168 -2.26 20.59 19.28
N GLU A 169 -2.28 20.15 20.53
CA GLU A 169 -1.32 20.55 21.54
C GLU A 169 -0.25 19.47 21.74
N ILE A 170 1.01 19.89 21.84
CA ILE A 170 2.17 19.04 22.05
C ILE A 170 2.97 19.59 23.21
N HIS A 171 3.02 18.85 24.31
CA HIS A 171 3.87 19.16 25.46
C HIS A 171 5.21 18.42 25.33
N ARG A 172 6.31 19.13 25.54
CA ARG A 172 7.67 18.57 25.53
C ARG A 172 8.43 19.06 26.74
N ASP A 173 8.85 18.13 27.57
CA ASP A 173 9.76 18.43 28.68
C ASP A 173 11.21 18.32 28.18
N LEU A 174 11.98 19.39 28.39
CA LEU A 174 13.39 19.41 28.04
C LEU A 174 14.20 18.93 29.25
N ARG A 175 14.85 17.78 29.11
CA ARG A 175 15.61 17.15 30.19
C ARG A 175 16.92 16.56 29.64
N CYS A 176 17.98 16.56 30.44
CA CYS A 176 19.21 15.80 30.16
C CYS A 176 19.74 15.19 31.46
N CYS A 177 19.95 13.87 31.45
CA CYS A 177 20.36 13.09 32.63
C CYS A 177 19.46 13.36 33.84
N CYS A 178 19.91 14.20 34.79
CA CYS A 178 19.20 14.53 36.02
C CYS A 178 18.66 15.98 36.05
N LEU A 179 18.95 16.79 35.02
CA LEU A 179 18.55 18.20 34.96
C LEU A 179 17.28 18.38 34.12
N SER A 180 16.31 19.11 34.68
CA SER A 180 15.14 19.61 33.97
C SER A 180 15.43 21.05 33.53
N TYR A 181 15.27 21.33 32.25
CA TYR A 181 15.47 22.66 31.68
C TYR A 181 14.17 23.40 31.45
N GLY A 182 13.03 22.85 31.88
CA GLY A 182 11.70 23.41 31.69
C GLY A 182 10.89 22.71 30.61
N ARG A 183 9.77 23.33 30.23
CA ARG A 183 8.76 22.72 29.35
C ARG A 183 8.46 23.61 28.16
N MET A 184 8.07 23.00 27.06
CA MET A 184 7.62 23.67 25.85
C MET A 184 6.24 23.16 25.46
N LEU A 185 5.33 24.08 25.17
CA LEU A 185 4.02 23.80 24.61
C LEU A 185 3.97 24.31 23.17
N VAL A 186 3.67 23.42 22.24
CA VAL A 186 3.44 23.76 20.84
C VAL A 186 1.98 23.52 20.52
N ARG A 187 1.27 24.57 20.09
CA ARG A 187 -0.09 24.48 19.55
C ARG A 187 -0.04 24.60 18.04
N LEU A 188 -0.64 23.63 17.36
CA LEU A 188 -0.75 23.58 15.91
C LEU A 188 -2.22 23.73 15.53
N PHE A 189 -2.51 24.73 14.71
CA PHE A 189 -3.83 25.07 14.22
C PHE A 189 -3.91 24.81 12.72
N VAL A 190 -4.97 24.13 12.31
CA VAL A 190 -5.36 23.94 10.92
C VAL A 190 -6.81 24.34 10.77
N ASN A 191 -7.15 25.04 9.69
CA ASN A 191 -8.49 25.56 9.45
C ASN A 191 -9.56 24.49 9.21
N LYS A 192 -9.15 23.29 8.76
CA LYS A 192 -10.02 22.12 8.59
C LYS A 192 -9.22 20.83 8.78
N SER A 193 -9.91 19.70 8.98
CA SER A 193 -9.27 18.40 9.22
C SER A 193 -9.17 17.52 7.97
N GLY A 194 -9.96 17.84 6.94
CA GLY A 194 -9.99 17.13 5.65
C GLY A 194 -9.40 17.95 4.51
N PHE A 195 -8.49 17.34 3.74
CA PHE A 195 -7.87 17.95 2.55
C PHE A 195 -7.88 16.97 1.38
N VAL A 196 -7.98 17.50 0.16
CA VAL A 196 -7.86 16.70 -1.06
C VAL A 196 -6.41 16.72 -1.59
N PRO A 197 -5.97 15.69 -2.34
CA PRO A 197 -4.64 15.69 -2.94
C PRO A 197 -4.39 16.94 -3.79
N GLY A 198 -3.28 17.64 -3.52
CA GLY A 198 -2.89 18.86 -4.23
C GLY A 198 -3.35 20.16 -3.55
N GLU A 199 -4.26 20.08 -2.57
CA GLU A 199 -4.67 21.23 -1.77
C GLU A 199 -3.55 21.68 -0.81
N ALA A 200 -3.37 23.00 -0.67
CA ALA A 200 -2.46 23.56 0.32
C ALA A 200 -3.05 23.46 1.74
N ILE A 201 -2.21 23.07 2.70
CA ILE A 201 -2.60 22.94 4.11
C ILE A 201 -2.05 24.16 4.88
N PRO A 202 -2.88 25.17 5.20
CA PRO A 202 -2.42 26.30 5.98
C PRO A 202 -2.24 25.88 7.45
N ILE A 203 -1.01 26.00 7.95
CA ILE A 203 -0.66 25.64 9.33
C ILE A 203 -0.26 26.90 10.07
N ARG A 204 -0.94 27.20 11.18
CA ARG A 204 -0.50 28.19 12.17
C ARG A 204 0.07 27.45 13.37
N MET A 205 1.20 27.92 13.87
CA MET A 205 1.89 27.32 15.01
C MET A 205 2.14 28.39 16.08
N GLU A 206 1.81 28.07 17.32
CA GLU A 206 2.11 28.89 18.49
C GLU A 206 3.00 28.09 19.43
N ILE A 207 4.05 28.73 19.92
CA ILE A 207 5.07 28.08 20.73
C ILE A 207 5.21 28.87 22.02
N GLU A 208 4.93 28.20 23.13
CA GLU A 208 5.19 28.70 24.48
C GLU A 208 6.41 27.95 25.01
N ASN A 209 7.56 28.62 25.01
CA ASN A 209 8.78 28.07 25.56
C ASN A 209 8.98 28.57 27.00
N SER A 210 8.67 27.72 27.98
CA SER A 210 8.96 27.95 29.40
C SER A 210 10.21 27.18 29.84
N SER A 211 11.24 27.20 29.00
CA SER A 211 12.51 26.51 29.26
C SER A 211 13.69 27.48 29.20
N ASP A 212 14.78 27.08 29.85
CA ASP A 212 16.02 27.86 29.91
C ASP A 212 16.88 27.69 28.63
N LYS A 213 16.35 27.00 27.62
CA LYS A 213 17.04 26.69 26.36
C LYS A 213 16.33 27.35 25.19
N GLY A 214 17.10 28.07 24.38
CA GLY A 214 16.64 28.58 23.09
C GLY A 214 16.36 27.40 22.13
N THR A 215 15.15 27.35 21.61
CA THR A 215 14.76 26.38 20.59
C THR A 215 14.70 27.09 19.24
N HIS A 216 15.59 26.66 18.35
CA HIS A 216 15.67 27.17 16.99
C HIS A 216 15.36 25.98 16.08
N ASN A 217 14.42 26.15 15.14
CA ASN A 217 13.87 25.15 14.20
C ASN A 217 12.60 24.42 14.68
N PHE A 218 11.46 24.83 14.14
CA PHE A 218 10.18 24.13 14.25
C PHE A 218 9.77 23.60 12.87
N GLN A 219 9.26 22.36 12.83
CA GLN A 219 8.82 21.74 11.59
C GLN A 219 7.47 21.05 11.78
N ALA A 220 6.54 21.34 10.88
CA ALA A 220 5.32 20.56 10.71
C ALA A 220 5.51 19.54 9.58
N THR A 221 5.09 18.29 9.80
CA THR A 221 5.15 17.25 8.76
C THR A 221 3.83 16.51 8.68
N VAL A 222 3.38 16.24 7.46
CA VAL A 222 2.27 15.32 7.22
C VAL A 222 2.84 13.91 7.14
N LYS A 223 2.27 12.99 7.93
CA LYS A 223 2.64 11.58 7.94
C LYS A 223 1.49 10.75 7.43
N LYS A 224 1.79 9.86 6.48
CA LYS A 224 0.90 8.76 6.15
C LYS A 224 1.06 7.69 7.24
N ILE A 225 -0.05 7.26 7.82
CA ILE A 225 -0.08 6.14 8.76
C ILE A 225 -0.64 4.94 8.00
N GLY A 226 0.13 3.88 7.92
CA GLY A 226 -0.29 2.57 7.41
C GLY A 226 -0.66 1.67 8.58
N HIS A 227 -1.75 0.93 8.41
CA HIS A 227 -2.18 -0.11 9.33
C HIS A 227 -1.97 -1.45 8.62
N GLU A 228 -1.13 -2.31 9.18
CA GLU A 228 -0.85 -3.64 8.63
C GLU A 228 -1.21 -4.71 9.67
N GLU A 229 -2.14 -5.59 9.34
CA GLU A 229 -2.64 -6.62 10.26
C GLU A 229 -2.29 -8.00 9.72
N CYS A 230 -1.59 -8.81 10.53
CA CYS A 230 -1.38 -10.22 10.25
C CYS A 230 -1.88 -11.05 11.44
N CYS A 231 -2.38 -12.26 11.18
CA CYS A 231 -2.90 -13.17 12.20
C CYS A 231 -1.95 -14.34 12.43
N ARG A 232 -1.73 -14.74 13.69
CA ARG A 232 -1.04 -15.98 14.04
C ARG A 232 -1.72 -16.66 15.21
N ARG A 233 -2.06 -17.95 15.06
CA ARG A 233 -2.72 -18.77 16.11
C ARG A 233 -3.97 -18.09 16.72
N HIS A 234 -4.84 -17.53 15.88
CA HIS A 234 -6.07 -16.85 16.28
C HIS A 234 -5.89 -15.51 17.04
N GLN A 235 -4.67 -14.95 17.08
CA GLN A 235 -4.43 -13.58 17.54
C GLN A 235 -4.05 -12.69 16.36
N ALA A 236 -4.81 -11.61 16.16
CA ALA A 236 -4.46 -10.54 15.25
C ALA A 236 -3.40 -9.65 15.91
N ILE A 237 -2.31 -9.39 15.19
CA ILE A 237 -1.29 -8.42 15.60
C ILE A 237 -1.27 -7.32 14.56
N THR A 238 -1.48 -6.09 15.01
CA THR A 238 -1.47 -4.89 14.16
C THR A 238 -0.14 -4.17 14.31
N LYS A 239 0.53 -3.90 13.20
CA LYS A 239 1.66 -2.97 13.13
C LYS A 239 1.22 -1.67 12.49
N TYR A 240 1.83 -0.61 12.98
CA TYR A 240 1.67 0.73 12.45
C TYR A 240 2.98 1.13 11.78
N SER A 241 2.92 1.41 10.48
CA SER A 241 4.00 2.05 9.77
C SER A 241 3.68 3.52 9.57
N SER A 242 4.69 4.39 9.65
CA SER A 242 4.51 5.78 9.28
C SER A 242 5.55 6.16 8.26
N THR A 243 5.10 6.74 7.15
CA THR A 243 5.98 7.28 6.12
C THR A 243 5.87 8.80 6.16
N LYS A 244 7.02 9.47 6.21
CA LYS A 244 7.08 10.93 6.16
C LYS A 244 7.00 11.35 4.69
N LYS A 245 6.10 12.29 4.35
CA LYS A 245 6.08 12.91 3.02
C LYS A 245 6.70 14.31 3.10
N TRP A 246 7.61 14.60 2.17
CA TRP A 246 8.47 15.79 2.12
C TRP A 246 7.72 16.98 1.51
N ILE A 247 7.82 18.17 2.12
CA ILE A 247 7.45 19.45 1.50
C ILE A 247 8.66 20.38 1.73
N GLY A 248 9.40 20.72 0.67
CA GLY A 248 10.31 21.88 0.66
C GLY A 248 11.71 21.75 1.29
N GLY A 249 12.57 20.84 0.82
CA GLY A 249 13.90 21.33 0.43
C GLY A 249 15.14 21.19 1.35
N LYS A 250 15.17 20.53 2.52
CA LYS A 250 16.44 20.16 3.22
C LYS A 250 16.25 19.21 4.43
N TRP A 251 17.29 18.42 4.74
CA TRP A 251 17.32 17.44 5.84
C TRP A 251 17.54 18.12 7.20
N ILE A 252 16.78 17.69 8.22
CA ILE A 252 17.17 17.48 9.63
C ILE A 252 15.92 16.96 10.36
N GLY A 253 16.08 15.91 11.18
CA GLY A 253 14.97 15.14 11.74
C GLY A 253 14.47 15.61 13.10
N LEU A 254 13.17 15.40 13.34
CA LEU A 254 12.63 15.00 14.65
C LEU A 254 11.31 14.22 14.48
N LEU A 255 11.05 13.35 15.45
CA LEU A 255 10.02 12.33 15.49
C LEU A 255 8.90 12.75 16.46
N VAL A 256 7.65 12.81 15.98
CA VAL A 256 6.45 12.61 16.82
C VAL A 256 5.42 11.85 15.98
N PRO A 257 4.83 10.73 16.44
CA PRO A 257 3.76 10.07 15.70
C PRO A 257 2.55 11.01 15.63
N LEU A 258 2.08 11.27 14.42
CA LEU A 258 0.73 11.77 14.22
C LEU A 258 -0.19 10.62 14.68
N HIS A 259 -1.01 10.82 15.69
CA HIS A 259 -2.23 10.02 15.83
C HIS A 259 -3.29 10.77 15.02
N MET A 260 -3.42 10.41 13.75
CA MET A 260 -4.71 10.50 13.08
C MET A 260 -5.44 9.21 13.48
N LEU A 261 -6.29 9.31 14.50
CA LEU A 261 -7.24 8.25 14.85
C LEU A 261 -8.27 8.18 13.73
N LEU A 262 -8.08 7.24 12.80
CA LEU A 262 -9.18 6.67 12.04
C LEU A 262 -9.63 5.38 12.76
N ILE A 263 -10.59 5.60 13.68
CA ILE A 263 -11.70 4.72 14.11
C ILE A 263 -11.36 3.43 14.89
N PRO A 264 -12.03 3.23 16.04
CA PRO A 264 -12.84 2.02 16.19
C PRO A 264 -14.24 2.39 16.73
N ASN A 265 -15.25 2.37 15.87
CA ASN A 265 -16.60 2.04 16.33
C ASN A 265 -16.80 0.57 15.99
N GLY A 266 -16.77 -0.25 17.03
CA GLY A 266 -17.49 -1.51 17.06
C GLY A 266 -17.93 -1.78 18.50
N PRO A 267 -18.92 -2.65 18.74
CA PRO A 267 -19.97 -3.16 17.85
C PRO A 267 -21.35 -2.58 18.23
N LEU A 268 -22.42 -3.05 17.59
CA LEU A 268 -23.75 -3.09 18.20
C LEU A 268 -23.74 -4.05 19.40
#